data_AF-A0A961WC05-F1
#
_entry.id   AF-A0A961WC05-F1
#
_cell.length_a   1.000
_cell.length_b   1.000
_cell.length_c   1.000
_cell.angle_alpha   90.00
_cell.angle_beta   90.00
_cell.angle_gamma   90.00
#
_symmetry.space_group_name_H-M   'P 1'
#
loop_
_entity.id
_entity.type
_entity.pdbx_description
1 polymer ?
#
loop_
_entity_poly.entity_id
_entity_poly.type
_entity_poly.pdbx_seq_one_letter_code
_entity_poly.pdbx_strand_id
1 'polypeptide(L)'
;MNQMPKAQPVNPETEYRAIEAALLESARGRWFLAEHSRRARRIDTFTLHDAISRLQSSLREPPALLGQLQHEIEGLQGLLRETRAALVQKPVDPAGTAPGTASGPNGIIAAAEGIHELAWSLHAREIDVETCEKIARQASSIYALSVRHAAESDRIKRLTQALDGALGRLDGLLETIGHEGQLDSFTMPPAEDEEHSGAPALLSAQPGNHEDEASTP
;
A
#
# COMPACT_ATOMS: atom_id res chain seq x y z
N MET A 1 -70.21 -20.12 -10.04
CA MET A 1 -68.95 -19.37 -9.92
C MET A 1 -68.98 -18.65 -8.56
N ASN A 2 -68.63 -19.34 -7.46
CA ASN A 2 -68.58 -18.71 -6.12
C ASN A 2 -67.15 -18.23 -5.87
N GLN A 3 -66.94 -16.92 -5.89
CA GLN A 3 -65.69 -16.31 -5.42
C GLN A 3 -65.65 -16.43 -3.88
N MET A 4 -64.69 -17.17 -3.35
CA MET A 4 -64.31 -17.08 -1.94
C MET A 4 -63.78 -15.68 -1.65
N PRO A 5 -64.10 -15.06 -0.49
CA PRO A 5 -63.54 -13.77 -0.12
C PRO A 5 -62.02 -13.92 0.02
N LYS A 6 -61.26 -13.12 -0.75
CA LYS A 6 -59.81 -13.00 -0.57
C LYS A 6 -59.54 -12.48 0.85
N ALA A 7 -58.75 -13.22 1.63
CA ALA A 7 -58.25 -12.74 2.91
C ALA A 7 -57.54 -11.40 2.71
N GLN A 8 -57.99 -10.37 3.43
CA GLN A 8 -57.34 -9.06 3.45
C GLN A 8 -55.93 -9.26 4.03
N PRO A 9 -54.87 -8.66 3.44
CA PRO A 9 -53.54 -8.73 4.05
C PRO A 9 -53.61 -8.03 5.40
N VAL A 10 -53.37 -8.78 6.47
CA VAL A 10 -53.39 -8.19 7.80
C VAL A 10 -52.13 -7.34 7.95
N ASN A 11 -52.32 -6.10 8.37
CA ASN A 11 -51.21 -5.19 8.60
C ASN A 11 -50.50 -5.63 9.91
N PRO A 12 -49.22 -6.02 9.84
CA PRO A 12 -48.50 -6.59 10.98
C PRO A 12 -48.37 -5.60 12.15
N GLU A 13 -48.30 -4.30 11.88
CA GLU A 13 -48.29 -3.28 12.94
C GLU A 13 -49.63 -3.26 13.67
N THR A 14 -50.74 -3.37 12.94
CA THR A 14 -52.09 -3.33 13.54
C THR A 14 -52.39 -4.58 14.36
N GLU A 15 -51.96 -5.74 13.90
CA GLU A 15 -52.00 -7.00 14.67
C GLU A 15 -51.12 -6.93 15.92
N TYR A 16 -49.90 -6.42 15.78
CA TYR A 16 -48.99 -6.24 16.90
C TYR A 16 -49.61 -5.36 18.00
N ARG A 17 -50.21 -4.22 17.63
CA ARG A 17 -50.90 -3.34 18.58
C ARG A 17 -52.10 -3.98 19.25
N ALA A 18 -52.89 -4.76 18.52
CA ALA A 18 -54.03 -5.49 19.09
C ALA A 18 -53.57 -6.52 20.13
N ILE A 19 -52.50 -7.26 19.86
CA ILE A 19 -51.90 -8.23 20.78
C ILE A 19 -51.26 -7.52 21.97
N GLU A 20 -50.54 -6.43 21.74
CA GLU A 20 -49.95 -5.59 22.80
C GLU A 20 -51.03 -5.10 23.77
N ALA A 21 -52.14 -4.56 23.26
CA ALA A 21 -53.27 -4.10 24.06
C ALA A 21 -53.85 -5.24 24.92
N ALA A 22 -54.12 -6.41 24.32
CA ALA A 22 -54.64 -7.57 25.03
C ALA A 22 -53.68 -8.08 26.14
N LEU A 23 -52.37 -8.02 25.92
CA LEU A 23 -51.38 -8.41 26.92
C LEU A 23 -51.33 -7.42 28.09
N LEU A 24 -51.49 -6.12 27.83
CA LEU A 24 -51.46 -5.07 28.86
C LEU A 24 -52.63 -5.16 29.85
N GLU A 25 -53.76 -5.76 29.46
CA GLU A 25 -54.94 -5.94 30.33
C GLU A 25 -54.65 -6.84 31.54
N SER A 26 -53.66 -7.73 31.45
CA SER A 26 -53.31 -8.66 32.53
C SER A 26 -52.02 -8.27 33.25
N ALA A 27 -51.94 -8.56 34.55
CA ALA A 27 -50.70 -8.38 35.31
C ALA A 27 -49.54 -9.24 34.75
N ARG A 28 -49.86 -10.45 34.27
CA ARG A 28 -48.87 -11.38 33.70
C ARG A 28 -48.35 -10.93 32.33
N GLY A 29 -49.20 -10.38 31.48
CA GLY A 29 -48.80 -9.86 30.17
C GLY A 29 -47.92 -8.61 30.28
N ARG A 30 -48.22 -7.69 31.22
CA ARG A 30 -47.34 -6.55 31.54
C ARG A 30 -45.95 -6.99 32.00
N TRP A 31 -45.86 -8.01 32.86
CA TRP A 31 -44.56 -8.57 33.27
C TRP A 31 -43.81 -9.20 32.08
N PHE A 32 -44.51 -9.94 31.21
CA PHE A 32 -43.90 -10.53 30.03
C PHE A 32 -43.31 -9.48 29.09
N LEU A 33 -44.04 -8.39 28.79
CA LEU A 33 -43.53 -7.30 27.94
C LEU A 33 -42.32 -6.60 28.56
N ALA A 34 -42.34 -6.37 29.88
CA ALA A 34 -41.21 -5.79 30.60
C ALA A 34 -39.97 -6.69 30.55
N GLU A 35 -40.12 -7.99 30.79
CA GLU A 35 -39.00 -8.93 30.73
C GLU A 35 -38.53 -9.19 29.29
N HIS A 36 -39.44 -9.22 28.32
CA HIS A 36 -39.11 -9.35 26.90
C HIS A 36 -38.30 -8.15 26.40
N SER A 37 -38.74 -6.92 26.69
CA SER A 37 -37.99 -5.71 26.34
C SER A 37 -36.62 -5.66 27.03
N ARG A 38 -36.52 -6.12 28.29
CA ARG A 38 -35.23 -6.25 28.99
C ARG A 38 -34.29 -7.24 28.30
N ARG A 39 -34.80 -8.39 27.84
CA ARG A 39 -34.00 -9.41 27.12
C ARG A 39 -33.63 -8.96 25.72
N ALA A 40 -34.54 -8.32 24.99
CA ALA A 40 -34.28 -7.74 23.68
C ALA A 40 -33.11 -6.75 23.75
N ARG A 41 -33.15 -5.79 24.68
CA ARG A 41 -32.04 -4.85 24.91
C ARG A 41 -30.70 -5.53 25.22
N ARG A 42 -30.72 -6.63 25.98
CA ARG A 42 -29.49 -7.40 26.28
C ARG A 42 -28.94 -8.04 25.01
N ILE A 43 -29.78 -8.65 24.18
CA ILE A 43 -29.37 -9.25 22.90
C ILE A 43 -28.81 -8.16 21.99
N ASP A 44 -29.50 -7.03 21.86
CA ASP A 44 -29.04 -5.89 21.05
C ASP A 44 -27.66 -5.39 21.53
N THR A 45 -27.44 -5.35 22.85
CA THR A 45 -26.16 -4.97 23.44
C THR A 45 -25.04 -5.97 23.09
N PHE A 46 -25.34 -7.28 23.10
CA PHE A 46 -24.37 -8.30 22.68
C PHE A 46 -24.05 -8.19 21.19
N THR A 47 -25.05 -7.97 20.34
CA THR A 47 -24.85 -7.76 18.90
C THR A 47 -24.02 -6.51 18.63
N LEU A 48 -24.27 -5.41 19.35
CA LEU A 48 -23.44 -4.20 19.26
C LEU A 48 -22.00 -4.48 19.71
N HIS A 49 -21.80 -5.21 20.80
CA HIS A 49 -20.46 -5.55 21.27
C HIS A 49 -19.69 -6.44 20.29
N ASP A 50 -20.37 -7.41 19.66
CA ASP A 50 -19.79 -8.23 18.60
C ASP A 50 -19.42 -7.37 17.38
N ALA A 51 -20.31 -6.49 16.93
CA ALA A 51 -20.03 -5.57 15.84
C ALA A 51 -18.84 -4.64 16.15
N ILE A 52 -18.78 -4.08 17.36
CA ILE A 52 -17.65 -3.26 17.82
C ILE A 52 -16.36 -4.08 17.87
N SER A 53 -16.41 -5.32 18.35
CA SER A 53 -15.23 -6.21 18.41
C SER A 53 -14.71 -6.56 17.02
N ARG A 54 -15.60 -6.77 16.06
CA ARG A 54 -15.26 -6.96 14.63
C ARG A 54 -14.66 -5.69 14.02
N LEU A 55 -15.20 -4.52 14.33
CA LEU A 55 -14.63 -3.24 13.92
C LEU A 55 -13.23 -3.01 14.52
N GLN A 56 -13.06 -3.29 15.81
CA GLN A 56 -11.78 -3.14 16.51
C GLN A 56 -10.71 -4.11 15.99
N SER A 57 -11.08 -5.34 15.63
CA SER A 57 -10.15 -6.30 15.00
C SER A 57 -9.77 -5.84 13.59
N SER A 58 -10.74 -5.41 12.79
CA SER A 58 -10.48 -4.83 11.47
C SER A 58 -9.60 -3.58 11.50
N LEU A 59 -9.67 -2.78 12.58
CA LEU A 59 -8.82 -1.60 12.78
C LEU A 59 -7.40 -1.94 13.27
N ARG A 60 -7.21 -3.12 13.88
CA ARG A 60 -5.89 -3.58 14.39
C ARG A 60 -5.07 -4.27 13.30
N GLU A 61 -5.74 -4.91 12.35
CA GLU A 61 -5.07 -5.44 11.18
C GLU A 61 -4.64 -4.27 10.29
N PRO A 62 -3.33 -4.10 10.00
CA PRO A 62 -2.92 -3.09 9.06
C PRO A 62 -3.62 -3.37 7.73
N PRO A 63 -4.18 -2.35 7.04
CA PRO A 63 -4.82 -2.54 5.74
C PRO A 63 -3.89 -3.34 4.82
N ALA A 64 -4.45 -4.27 4.05
CA ALA A 64 -3.70 -5.17 3.18
C ALA A 64 -2.69 -4.40 2.30
N LEU A 65 -3.04 -3.17 1.89
CA LEU A 65 -2.18 -2.23 1.20
C LEU A 65 -0.89 -1.90 1.97
N LEU A 66 -0.93 -1.65 3.28
CA LEU A 66 0.30 -1.38 4.06
C LEU A 66 1.25 -2.58 4.05
N GLY A 67 0.72 -3.80 4.12
CA GLY A 67 1.52 -5.02 3.99
C GLY A 67 2.16 -5.14 2.61
N GLN A 68 1.39 -4.86 1.55
CA GLN A 68 1.89 -4.82 0.18
C GLN A 68 2.96 -3.74 -0.02
N LEU A 69 2.74 -2.54 0.52
CA LEU A 69 3.70 -1.44 0.47
C LEU A 69 5.00 -1.77 1.20
N GLN A 70 4.92 -2.37 2.39
CA GLN A 70 6.11 -2.84 3.11
C GLN A 70 6.91 -3.83 2.27
N HIS A 71 6.24 -4.84 1.70
CA HIS A 71 6.91 -5.85 0.88
C HIS A 71 7.62 -5.25 -0.33
N GLU A 72 6.97 -4.34 -1.05
CA GLU A 72 7.55 -3.70 -2.23
C GLU A 72 8.71 -2.76 -1.88
N ILE A 73 8.58 -1.99 -0.78
CA ILE A 73 9.68 -1.15 -0.28
C ILE A 73 10.88 -2.02 0.12
N GLU A 74 10.66 -3.14 0.82
CA GLU A 74 11.72 -4.08 1.16
C GLU A 74 12.39 -4.66 -0.09
N GLY A 75 11.60 -5.03 -1.10
CA GLY A 75 12.09 -5.48 -2.40
C GLY A 75 12.94 -4.44 -3.12
N LEU A 76 12.48 -3.19 -3.17
CA LEU A 76 13.22 -2.06 -3.74
C LEU A 76 14.53 -1.78 -2.99
N GLN A 77 14.51 -1.82 -1.65
CA GLN A 77 15.72 -1.70 -0.85
C GLN A 77 16.70 -2.85 -1.12
N GLY A 78 16.22 -4.07 -1.31
CA GLY A 78 17.04 -5.22 -1.71
C GLY A 78 17.76 -4.98 -3.03
N LEU A 79 17.00 -4.57 -4.06
CA LEU A 79 17.51 -4.28 -5.40
C LEU A 79 18.52 -3.11 -5.38
N LEU A 80 18.25 -2.06 -4.61
CA LEU A 80 19.17 -0.94 -4.39
C LEU A 80 20.46 -1.35 -3.68
N ARG A 81 20.39 -2.24 -2.68
CA ARG A 81 21.58 -2.76 -2.00
C ARG A 81 22.43 -3.61 -2.94
N GLU A 82 21.80 -4.47 -3.73
CA GLU A 82 22.48 -5.34 -4.70
C GLU A 82 23.17 -4.52 -5.80
N THR A 83 22.46 -3.56 -6.39
CA THR A 83 23.03 -2.64 -7.39
C THR A 83 24.16 -1.82 -6.81
N ARG A 84 24.02 -1.30 -5.58
CA ARG A 84 25.11 -0.60 -4.88
C ARG A 84 26.31 -1.52 -4.62
N ALA A 85 26.09 -2.77 -4.23
CA ALA A 85 27.17 -3.73 -4.02
C ALA A 85 27.90 -4.03 -5.34
N ALA A 86 27.16 -4.23 -6.43
CA ALA A 86 27.72 -4.41 -7.77
C ALA A 86 28.53 -3.19 -8.24
N LEU A 87 28.15 -1.98 -7.80
CA LEU A 87 28.93 -0.76 -8.04
C LEU A 87 30.21 -0.69 -7.20
N VAL A 88 30.17 -1.08 -5.93
CA VAL A 88 31.34 -0.98 -5.05
C VAL A 88 32.40 -2.01 -5.42
N GLN A 89 31.99 -3.16 -5.97
CA GLN A 89 32.93 -4.16 -6.49
C GLN A 89 33.72 -3.57 -7.66
N LYS A 90 35.03 -3.33 -7.45
CA LYS A 90 35.95 -2.95 -8.51
C LYS A 90 36.13 -4.15 -9.46
N PRO A 91 36.14 -3.97 -10.79
CA PRO A 91 36.50 -5.05 -11.70
C PRO A 91 37.86 -5.62 -11.26
N VAL A 92 37.89 -6.92 -10.96
CA VAL A 92 39.15 -7.63 -10.76
C VAL A 92 39.80 -7.66 -12.14
N ASP A 93 40.87 -6.88 -12.30
CA ASP A 93 41.70 -6.92 -13.50
C ASP A 93 42.26 -8.35 -13.65
N PRO A 94 41.90 -9.12 -14.70
CA PRO A 94 42.42 -10.47 -14.89
C PRO A 94 43.89 -10.49 -15.35
N ALA A 95 44.48 -9.31 -15.59
CA ALA A 95 45.87 -9.16 -15.99
C ALA A 95 46.53 -8.12 -15.07
N GLY A 96 47.22 -8.58 -14.04
CA GLY A 96 48.07 -7.71 -13.22
C GLY A 96 49.08 -7.01 -14.10
N THR A 97 48.96 -5.69 -14.28
CA THR A 97 50.02 -4.91 -14.91
C THR A 97 49.98 -3.42 -14.52
N ALA A 98 51.14 -2.98 -14.03
CA ALA A 98 51.72 -1.64 -13.96
C ALA A 98 50.85 -0.41 -13.57
N PRO A 99 51.29 0.39 -12.57
CA PRO A 99 50.70 1.70 -12.28
C PRO A 99 51.12 2.69 -13.39
N GLY A 100 50.16 3.29 -14.11
CA GLY A 100 50.46 4.53 -14.84
C GLY A 100 49.64 4.91 -16.06
N THR A 101 48.94 4.00 -16.75
CA THR A 101 48.15 4.41 -17.93
C THR A 101 46.75 4.84 -17.50
N ALA A 102 46.46 6.13 -17.69
CA ALA A 102 45.21 6.77 -17.29
C ALA A 102 43.98 5.91 -17.60
N SER A 103 43.29 5.46 -16.55
CA SER A 103 42.08 4.62 -16.58
C SER A 103 40.84 5.35 -17.12
N GLY A 104 41.01 6.49 -17.79
CA GLY A 104 39.93 7.32 -18.32
C GLY A 104 39.65 7.03 -19.80
N PRO A 105 38.51 7.52 -20.34
CA PRO A 105 38.12 7.35 -21.75
C PRO A 105 39.19 7.82 -22.74
N ASN A 106 40.05 8.76 -22.34
CA ASN A 106 41.15 9.28 -23.15
C ASN A 106 42.33 8.30 -23.32
N GLY A 107 42.40 7.22 -22.53
CA GLY A 107 43.50 6.27 -22.60
C GLY A 107 43.54 5.48 -23.91
N ILE A 108 42.38 5.10 -24.45
CA ILE A 108 42.27 4.38 -25.72
C ILE A 108 42.72 5.29 -26.88
N ILE A 109 42.28 6.56 -26.87
CA ILE A 109 42.62 7.56 -27.88
C ILE A 109 44.14 7.83 -27.86
N ALA A 110 44.71 8.09 -26.69
CA ALA A 110 46.15 8.34 -26.56
C ALA A 110 47.01 7.13 -27.01
N ALA A 111 46.54 5.91 -26.74
CA ALA A 111 47.23 4.70 -27.19
C ALA A 111 47.10 4.48 -28.71
N ALA A 112 45.95 4.82 -29.31
CA ALA A 112 45.72 4.79 -30.76
C ALA A 112 46.56 5.82 -31.52
N GLU A 113 46.65 7.05 -30.99
CA GLU A 113 47.54 8.10 -31.49
C GLU A 113 49.00 7.63 -31.48
N GLY A 114 49.42 6.95 -30.40
CA GLY A 114 50.76 6.36 -30.31
C GLY A 114 51.06 5.34 -31.41
N ILE A 115 50.14 4.42 -31.72
CA ILE A 115 50.32 3.45 -32.81
C ILE A 115 50.44 4.19 -34.15
N HIS A 116 49.62 5.21 -34.35
CA HIS A 116 49.65 6.00 -35.58
C HIS A 116 51.00 6.67 -35.81
N GLU A 117 51.56 7.32 -34.78
CA GLU A 117 52.90 7.94 -34.82
C GLU A 117 54.02 6.92 -35.11
N LEU A 118 53.97 5.75 -34.45
CA LEU A 118 54.96 4.70 -34.70
C LEU A 118 54.85 4.11 -36.11
N ALA A 119 53.63 3.85 -36.59
CA ALA A 119 53.39 3.38 -37.95
C ALA A 119 53.85 4.41 -38.99
N TRP A 120 53.65 5.70 -38.71
CA TRP A 120 54.14 6.80 -39.54
C TRP A 120 55.67 6.85 -39.59
N SER A 121 56.33 6.63 -38.45
CA SER A 121 57.80 6.53 -38.38
C SER A 121 58.36 5.35 -39.17
N LEU A 122 57.61 4.24 -39.24
CA LEU A 122 57.95 3.04 -40.02
C LEU A 122 57.84 3.28 -41.54
N HIS A 123 56.95 4.19 -41.99
CA HIS A 123 56.79 4.51 -43.42
C HIS A 123 57.99 5.31 -43.97
N ALA A 124 58.73 6.01 -43.11
CA ALA A 124 59.84 6.89 -43.50
C ALA A 124 61.23 6.21 -43.52
N ARG A 125 61.35 4.93 -43.11
CA ARG A 125 62.62 4.18 -42.99
C ARG A 125 62.46 2.72 -43.43
N GLU A 126 63.56 2.04 -43.77
CA GLU A 126 63.57 0.56 -43.91
C GLU A 126 63.13 -0.09 -42.59
N ILE A 127 62.30 -1.14 -42.67
CA ILE A 127 61.57 -1.75 -41.55
C ILE A 127 62.51 -2.11 -40.38
N ASP A 128 62.33 -1.41 -39.26
CA ASP A 128 63.09 -1.61 -38.03
C ASP A 128 62.31 -2.47 -37.01
N VAL A 129 62.96 -3.51 -36.47
CA VAL A 129 62.36 -4.48 -35.54
C VAL A 129 61.92 -3.81 -34.25
N GLU A 130 62.66 -2.82 -33.75
CA GLU A 130 62.33 -2.12 -32.50
C GLU A 130 61.03 -1.31 -32.63
N THR A 131 60.81 -0.69 -33.79
CA THR A 131 59.58 0.06 -34.10
C THR A 131 58.36 -0.88 -34.18
N CYS A 132 58.50 -2.05 -34.81
CA CYS A 132 57.45 -3.08 -34.83
C CYS A 132 57.09 -3.58 -33.42
N GLU A 133 58.06 -3.79 -32.54
CA GLU A 133 57.80 -4.19 -31.14
C GLU A 133 57.08 -3.11 -30.34
N LYS A 134 57.37 -1.82 -30.58
CA LYS A 134 56.65 -0.71 -29.94
C LYS A 134 55.20 -0.65 -30.40
N ILE A 135 54.93 -0.86 -31.70
CA ILE A 135 53.56 -0.94 -32.25
C ILE A 135 52.80 -2.11 -31.61
N ALA A 136 53.41 -3.30 -31.52
CA ALA A 136 52.80 -4.46 -30.90
C ALA A 136 52.45 -4.24 -29.41
N ARG A 137 53.33 -3.56 -28.66
CA ARG A 137 53.07 -3.18 -27.26
C ARG A 137 51.91 -2.21 -27.13
N GLN A 138 51.84 -1.19 -27.99
CA GLN A 138 50.73 -0.24 -27.96
C GLN A 138 49.41 -0.86 -28.42
N ALA A 139 49.42 -1.74 -29.42
CA ALA A 139 48.23 -2.50 -29.84
C ALA A 139 47.68 -3.36 -28.69
N SER A 140 48.57 -4.00 -27.94
CA SER A 140 48.22 -4.77 -26.73
C SER A 140 47.63 -3.88 -25.64
N SER A 141 48.15 -2.66 -25.46
CA SER A 141 47.62 -1.67 -24.50
C SER A 141 46.21 -1.18 -24.89
N ILE A 142 45.99 -0.84 -26.16
CA ILE A 142 44.65 -0.46 -26.67
C ILE A 142 43.65 -1.59 -26.42
N TYR A 143 44.03 -2.83 -26.72
CA TYR A 143 43.18 -3.99 -26.51
C TYR A 143 42.82 -4.16 -25.02
N ALA A 144 43.79 -4.04 -24.11
CA ALA A 144 43.53 -4.13 -22.67
C ALA A 144 42.60 -3.00 -22.17
N LEU A 145 42.78 -1.78 -22.68
CA LEU A 145 41.94 -0.63 -22.35
C LEU A 145 40.51 -0.78 -22.92
N SER A 146 40.36 -1.30 -24.13
CA SER A 146 39.04 -1.48 -24.76
C SER A 146 38.21 -2.56 -24.07
N VAL A 147 38.83 -3.66 -23.64
CA VAL A 147 38.16 -4.71 -22.84
C VAL A 147 37.67 -4.13 -21.51
N ARG A 148 38.47 -3.30 -20.84
CA ARG A 148 38.08 -2.62 -19.60
C ARG A 148 36.92 -1.65 -19.83
N HIS A 149 36.96 -0.87 -20.92
CA HIS A 149 35.91 0.06 -21.28
C HIS A 149 34.58 -0.65 -21.62
N ALA A 150 34.64 -1.79 -22.32
CA ALA A 150 33.46 -2.58 -22.62
C ALA A 150 32.79 -3.10 -21.33
N ALA A 151 33.57 -3.59 -20.37
CA ALA A 151 33.05 -4.04 -19.07
C ALA A 151 32.39 -2.91 -18.27
N GLU A 152 32.97 -1.70 -18.27
CA GLU A 152 32.38 -0.54 -17.61
C GLU A 152 31.09 -0.09 -18.32
N SER A 153 31.07 -0.13 -19.65
CA SER A 153 29.87 0.20 -20.44
C SER A 153 28.71 -0.75 -20.14
N ASP A 154 28.97 -2.05 -20.04
CA ASP A 154 27.96 -3.04 -19.69
C ASP A 154 27.45 -2.86 -18.25
N ARG A 155 28.32 -2.45 -17.35
CA ARG A 155 27.96 -2.14 -15.96
C ARG A 155 27.08 -0.91 -15.85
N ILE A 156 27.37 0.16 -16.59
CA ILE A 156 26.51 1.35 -16.67
C ILE A 156 25.12 0.97 -17.21
N LYS A 157 25.06 0.17 -18.28
CA LYS A 157 23.78 -0.31 -18.84
C LYS A 157 22.96 -1.09 -17.82
N ARG A 158 23.58 -2.01 -17.07
CA ARG A 158 22.90 -2.78 -16.01
C ARG A 158 22.37 -1.88 -14.90
N LEU A 159 23.12 -0.83 -14.54
CA LEU A 159 22.67 0.14 -13.55
C LEU A 159 21.45 0.92 -14.03
N THR A 160 21.48 1.43 -15.27
CA THR A 160 20.34 2.16 -15.83
C THR A 160 19.11 1.28 -15.85
N GLN A 161 19.23 0.03 -16.32
CA GLN A 161 18.12 -0.94 -16.31
C GLN A 161 17.56 -1.20 -14.90
N ALA A 162 18.44 -1.30 -13.90
CA ALA A 162 18.00 -1.53 -12.53
C ALA A 162 17.29 -0.31 -11.92
N LEU A 163 17.76 0.91 -12.22
CA LEU A 163 17.08 2.15 -11.82
C LEU A 163 15.72 2.30 -12.52
N ASP A 164 15.65 2.04 -13.82
CA ASP A 164 14.39 2.08 -14.58
C ASP A 164 13.37 1.08 -14.02
N GLY A 165 13.81 -0.13 -13.67
CA GLY A 165 12.96 -1.14 -13.03
C GLY A 165 12.48 -0.71 -11.63
N ALA A 166 13.33 -0.04 -10.85
CA ALA A 166 12.94 0.50 -9.55
C ALA A 166 11.92 1.64 -9.67
N LEU A 167 12.10 2.55 -10.65
CA LEU A 167 11.16 3.62 -10.95
C LEU A 167 9.79 3.06 -11.39
N GLY A 168 9.78 2.10 -12.32
CA GLY A 168 8.53 1.48 -12.76
C GLY A 168 7.75 0.77 -11.65
N ARG A 169 8.44 0.18 -10.67
CA ARG A 169 7.81 -0.38 -9.46
C ARG A 169 7.22 0.70 -8.56
N LEU A 170 7.92 1.82 -8.36
CA LEU A 170 7.41 2.95 -7.58
C LEU A 170 6.18 3.59 -8.24
N ASP A 171 6.17 3.72 -9.56
CA ASP A 171 5.02 4.22 -10.32
C ASP A 171 3.82 3.28 -10.15
N GLY A 172 4.03 1.96 -10.26
CA GLY A 172 2.98 0.97 -10.00
C GLY A 172 2.41 1.04 -8.58
N LEU A 173 3.27 1.23 -7.57
CA LEU A 173 2.83 1.44 -6.18
C LEU A 173 1.98 2.69 -6.03
N LEU A 174 2.43 3.83 -6.59
CA LEU A 174 1.69 5.09 -6.57
C LEU A 174 0.32 4.95 -7.23
N GLU A 175 0.25 4.22 -8.35
CA GLU A 175 -1.00 3.91 -9.02
C GLU A 175 -1.94 3.09 -8.14
N THR A 176 -1.46 2.01 -7.49
CA THR A 176 -2.30 1.23 -6.55
C THR A 176 -2.80 2.05 -5.37
N ILE A 177 -1.96 2.89 -4.75
CA ILE A 177 -2.37 3.78 -3.67
C ILE A 177 -3.44 4.78 -4.17
N GLY A 178 -3.25 5.33 -5.37
CA GLY A 178 -4.20 6.26 -5.99
C GLY A 178 -5.57 5.64 -6.20
N HIS A 179 -5.63 4.39 -6.68
CA HIS A 179 -6.88 3.67 -6.86
C HIS A 179 -7.61 3.39 -5.53
N GLU A 180 -6.88 3.00 -4.47
CA GLU A 180 -7.49 2.76 -3.16
C GLU A 180 -8.02 4.05 -2.51
N GLY A 181 -7.28 5.16 -2.60
CA GLY A 181 -7.75 6.46 -2.09
C GLY A 181 -9.02 6.98 -2.79
N GLN A 182 -9.21 6.62 -4.07
CA GLN A 182 -10.43 6.94 -4.82
C GLN A 182 -11.64 6.13 -4.33
N LEU A 183 -11.45 4.86 -3.95
CA LEU A 183 -12.52 3.99 -3.43
C LEU A 183 -13.01 4.44 -2.05
N ASP A 184 -12.10 4.85 -1.15
CA ASP A 184 -12.48 5.39 0.16
C ASP A 184 -13.28 6.70 0.04
N SER A 185 -13.02 7.51 -1.00
CA SER A 185 -13.75 8.76 -1.24
C SER A 185 -15.21 8.58 -1.70
N PHE A 186 -15.59 7.39 -2.18
CA PHE A 186 -16.93 7.12 -2.72
C PHE A 186 -17.96 6.69 -1.66
N THR A 187 -17.57 6.54 -0.38
CA THR A 187 -18.41 5.89 0.65
C THR A 187 -19.10 6.84 1.62
N MET A 188 -19.37 8.09 1.24
CA MET A 188 -20.32 8.92 1.98
C MET A 188 -21.46 9.34 1.05
N PRO A 189 -22.60 8.60 1.04
CA PRO A 189 -23.81 9.17 0.46
C PRO A 189 -24.11 10.49 1.21
N PRO A 190 -24.57 11.54 0.51
CA PRO A 190 -24.99 12.76 1.18
C PRO A 190 -26.02 12.37 2.23
N ALA A 191 -25.89 12.92 3.44
CA ALA A 191 -26.94 12.82 4.44
C ALA A 191 -28.21 13.37 3.78
N GLU A 192 -29.11 12.49 3.37
CA GLU A 192 -30.47 12.89 3.04
C GLU A 192 -31.03 13.45 4.35
N ASP A 193 -31.34 14.74 4.34
CA ASP A 193 -32.07 15.42 5.40
C ASP A 193 -33.43 14.72 5.56
N GLU A 194 -33.46 13.69 6.39
CA GLU A 194 -34.67 13.02 6.85
C GLU A 194 -35.42 14.00 7.78
N GLU A 195 -36.17 14.91 7.16
CA GLU A 195 -37.37 15.51 7.75
C GLU A 195 -38.41 14.40 8.00
N HIS A 196 -38.21 13.59 9.05
CA HIS A 196 -39.27 12.78 9.65
C HIS A 196 -39.65 13.34 11.02
N SER A 197 -40.48 14.38 10.95
CA SER A 197 -41.82 14.41 11.55
C SER A 197 -42.06 13.56 12.81
N GLY A 198 -42.20 14.24 13.95
CA GLY A 198 -43.22 13.90 14.95
C GLY A 198 -42.82 13.03 16.14
N ALA A 199 -42.05 13.58 17.09
CA ALA A 199 -42.09 13.10 18.48
C ALA A 199 -43.29 13.75 19.20
N PRO A 200 -44.20 12.99 19.85
CA PRO A 200 -45.20 13.60 20.72
C PRO A 200 -44.51 13.98 22.03
N ALA A 201 -44.55 15.27 22.36
CA ALA A 201 -44.19 15.78 23.67
C ALA A 201 -45.14 15.20 24.72
N LEU A 202 -44.63 14.35 25.61
CA LEU A 202 -45.35 13.97 26.82
C LEU A 202 -45.21 15.08 27.86
N LEU A 203 -46.35 15.74 28.07
CA LEU A 203 -46.64 16.71 29.10
C LEU A 203 -46.39 16.14 30.51
N SER A 204 -45.72 16.97 31.30
CA SER A 204 -45.52 16.96 32.74
C SER A 204 -46.66 16.44 33.62
N ALA A 205 -46.31 15.70 34.67
CA ALA A 205 -47.08 15.64 35.91
C ALA A 205 -46.13 15.49 37.11
N GLN A 206 -45.92 16.60 37.81
CA GLN A 206 -45.43 16.63 39.19
C GLN A 206 -46.61 16.29 40.10
N PRO A 207 -46.44 15.46 41.14
CA PRO A 207 -47.29 15.56 42.32
C PRO A 207 -46.45 16.03 43.50
N GLY A 208 -46.89 17.12 44.11
CA GLY A 208 -46.54 17.43 45.49
C GLY A 208 -47.15 16.38 46.41
N ASN A 209 -46.43 16.05 47.48
CA ASN A 209 -47.02 15.47 48.69
C ASN A 209 -46.56 16.34 49.86
N HIS A 210 -47.52 17.06 50.43
CA HIS A 210 -47.50 17.52 51.80
C HIS A 210 -47.96 16.37 52.73
N GLU A 211 -47.49 16.45 53.98
CA GLU A 211 -48.07 15.89 55.23
C GLU A 211 -47.78 14.39 55.53
N ASP A 212 -47.44 13.96 56.76
CA ASP A 212 -47.26 14.62 58.06
C ASP A 212 -46.58 13.62 59.05
N GLU A 213 -46.28 14.10 60.26
CA GLU A 213 -46.07 13.36 61.52
C GLU A 213 -44.74 12.62 61.78
N ALA A 214 -43.82 13.34 62.42
CA ALA A 214 -43.00 12.79 63.51
C ALA A 214 -43.06 13.72 64.73
N SER A 215 -44.05 13.44 65.60
CA SER A 215 -43.98 13.45 67.06
C SER A 215 -43.03 14.46 67.73
N THR A 216 -43.59 15.49 68.34
CA THR A 216 -42.96 16.26 69.43
C THR A 216 -43.64 15.88 70.75
N PRO A 217 -42.95 15.85 71.91
CA PRO A 217 -43.64 15.81 73.21
C PRO A 217 -44.42 17.09 73.53
#